data_AF-A0A3R7RFP7-F1
#
_entry.id   AF-A0A3R7RFP7-F1
#
_cell.length_a   1.000
_cell.length_b   1.000
_cell.length_c   1.000
_cell.angle_alpha   90.00
_cell.angle_beta   90.00
_cell.angle_gamma   90.00
#
_symmetry.space_group_name_H-M   'P 1'
#
loop_
_entity.id
_entity.type
_entity.pdbx_description
1 polymer ?
#
loop_
_entity_poly.entity_id
_entity_poly.type
_entity_poly.pdbx_seq_one_letter_code
_entity_poly.pdbx_strand_id
1 'polypeptide(L)'
;MNPSASTLWNKCVEPACLAILVALLLVACDDPTPTPVSNATPPTTEPVATELRRGYEIPIPMVENWEGTQIRKYTYEMRFDADGKLHRNGWSQAFYSSGELEREGSYRFDPVESRSDRVGLWTYYDPDGSINRTEDRGGESLWTAPDQRASPPGTAP
;
A
#
# COMPACT_ATOMS: atom_id res chain seq x y z
N MET A 1 37.70 -31.13 16.58
CA MET A 1 37.44 -32.10 17.64
C MET A 1 36.04 -31.84 18.18
N ASN A 2 35.12 -32.80 17.95
CA ASN A 2 33.77 -32.93 18.55
C ASN A 2 33.90 -33.59 19.94
N PRO A 3 32.87 -33.65 20.84
CA PRO A 3 31.43 -33.94 20.58
C PRO A 3 30.44 -32.96 21.26
N SER A 4 29.25 -32.70 20.72
CA SER A 4 28.01 -33.50 20.64
C SER A 4 27.18 -33.53 21.94
N ALA A 5 25.94 -33.01 21.85
CA ALA A 5 24.80 -33.48 22.63
C ALA A 5 23.51 -33.26 21.81
N SER A 6 23.01 -34.35 21.24
CA SER A 6 21.69 -34.49 20.63
C SER A 6 20.98 -35.62 21.38
N THR A 7 19.72 -35.45 21.79
CA THR A 7 18.80 -36.54 22.20
C THR A 7 17.38 -35.93 22.16
N LEU A 8 16.54 -36.25 21.15
CA LEU A 8 15.49 -37.31 21.11
C LEU A 8 14.33 -37.00 22.10
N TRP A 9 13.03 -37.17 21.86
CA TRP A 9 12.20 -37.85 20.87
C TRP A 9 10.74 -37.43 21.16
N ASN A 10 9.85 -37.45 20.16
CA ASN A 10 8.61 -38.23 20.25
C ASN A 10 8.04 -38.47 18.85
N LYS A 11 7.84 -39.74 18.53
CA LYS A 11 7.37 -40.31 17.25
C LYS A 11 5.95 -40.88 17.41
N CYS A 12 5.35 -41.17 16.25
CA CYS A 12 4.34 -42.19 15.96
C CYS A 12 2.89 -41.77 16.29
N VAL A 13 1.86 -42.06 15.48
CA VAL A 13 1.51 -43.28 14.73
C VAL A 13 0.50 -42.95 13.59
N GLU A 14 0.74 -43.46 12.37
CA GLU A 14 -0.26 -43.81 11.32
C GLU A 14 -0.80 -45.23 11.60
N PRO A 15 -2.02 -45.69 11.16
CA PRO A 15 -2.24 -46.05 9.74
C PRO A 15 -3.70 -46.20 9.18
N ALA A 16 -3.80 -46.11 7.85
CA ALA A 16 -4.48 -46.94 6.84
C ALA A 16 -5.91 -47.56 6.99
N CYS A 17 -6.49 -47.84 5.80
CA CYS A 17 -7.67 -48.67 5.43
C CYS A 17 -8.94 -47.83 5.09
N LEU A 18 -9.77 -48.09 4.07
CA LEU A 18 -10.05 -49.29 3.27
C LEU A 18 -10.80 -48.87 1.99
N ALA A 19 -10.59 -49.55 0.86
CA ALA A 19 -11.36 -49.40 -0.37
C ALA A 19 -12.67 -50.22 -0.33
N ILE A 20 -13.75 -49.73 -0.96
CA ILE A 20 -14.91 -50.55 -1.40
C ILE A 20 -15.40 -50.08 -2.79
N LEU A 21 -15.70 -51.06 -3.62
CA LEU A 21 -16.02 -51.05 -5.05
C LEU A 21 -17.51 -51.41 -5.25
N VAL A 22 -18.01 -51.36 -6.52
CA VAL A 22 -19.27 -51.95 -7.08
C VAL A 22 -20.51 -51.01 -7.09
N ALA A 23 -21.43 -50.96 -8.06
CA ALA A 23 -21.50 -51.11 -9.53
C ALA A 23 -22.96 -50.74 -9.97
N LEU A 24 -23.12 -50.21 -11.20
CA LEU A 24 -24.24 -50.28 -12.17
C LEU A 24 -25.72 -50.22 -11.70
N LEU A 25 -26.52 -49.34 -12.33
CA LEU A 25 -27.78 -49.69 -13.03
C LEU A 25 -28.32 -48.51 -13.86
N LEU A 26 -28.93 -48.85 -15.00
CA LEU A 26 -29.47 -48.02 -16.09
C LEU A 26 -30.78 -47.30 -15.69
N VAL A 27 -31.10 -46.19 -16.36
CA VAL A 27 -32.34 -45.95 -17.15
C VAL A 27 -32.43 -44.47 -17.51
N ALA A 28 -32.51 -44.20 -18.82
CA ALA A 28 -32.90 -42.92 -19.39
C ALA A 28 -34.43 -42.77 -19.32
N CYS A 29 -34.91 -41.58 -18.99
CA CYS A 29 -36.15 -40.99 -19.53
C CYS A 29 -36.13 -39.47 -19.29
N ASP A 30 -36.36 -38.75 -20.38
CA ASP A 30 -36.46 -37.29 -20.53
C ASP A 30 -37.49 -36.61 -19.60
N ASP A 31 -37.15 -35.41 -19.11
CA ASP A 31 -37.94 -34.17 -19.30
C ASP A 31 -37.14 -32.93 -18.86
N PRO A 32 -37.39 -31.71 -19.40
CA PRO A 32 -36.43 -30.61 -19.41
C PRO A 32 -36.56 -29.59 -18.25
N THR A 33 -35.40 -29.14 -17.73
CA THR A 33 -35.15 -27.85 -17.01
C THR A 33 -35.74 -27.75 -15.59
N PRO A 34 -35.00 -27.30 -14.53
CA PRO A 34 -34.03 -26.20 -14.53
C PRO A 34 -32.65 -26.53 -13.95
N THR A 35 -31.66 -25.76 -14.40
CA THR A 35 -30.30 -25.65 -13.86
C THR A 35 -30.25 -25.73 -12.33
N PRO A 36 -29.34 -26.52 -11.72
CA PRO A 36 -29.11 -26.43 -10.29
C PRO A 36 -28.51 -25.07 -9.97
N VAL A 37 -29.22 -24.30 -9.15
CA VAL A 37 -28.72 -23.09 -8.50
C VAL A 37 -27.54 -23.54 -7.63
N SER A 38 -26.33 -23.26 -8.10
CA SER A 38 -25.14 -23.37 -7.29
C SER A 38 -25.27 -22.34 -6.17
N ASN A 39 -25.55 -22.82 -4.96
CA ASN A 39 -25.37 -22.04 -3.74
C ASN A 39 -23.86 -21.83 -3.54
N ALA A 40 -23.28 -20.93 -4.33
CA ALA A 40 -22.08 -20.25 -3.96
C ALA A 40 -22.46 -19.27 -2.87
N THR A 41 -22.13 -19.62 -1.62
CA THR A 41 -22.04 -18.65 -0.52
C THR A 41 -21.31 -17.42 -1.07
N PRO A 42 -21.92 -16.22 -1.08
CA PRO A 42 -21.19 -15.03 -1.48
C PRO A 42 -19.99 -14.91 -0.55
N PRO A 43 -18.79 -14.56 -1.04
CA PRO A 43 -17.72 -14.19 -0.12
C PRO A 43 -18.29 -13.12 0.80
N THR A 44 -18.28 -13.39 2.10
CA THR A 44 -18.44 -12.35 3.10
C THR A 44 -17.27 -11.42 2.89
N THR A 45 -17.49 -10.42 2.04
CA THR A 45 -16.70 -9.21 2.02
C THR A 45 -16.86 -8.64 3.41
N GLU A 46 -15.91 -8.98 4.29
CA GLU A 46 -15.64 -8.16 5.45
C GLU A 46 -15.62 -6.73 4.93
N PRO A 47 -16.33 -5.79 5.57
CA PRO A 47 -16.17 -4.40 5.19
C PRO A 47 -14.68 -4.13 5.34
N VAL A 48 -13.99 -3.94 4.20
CA VAL A 48 -12.77 -3.15 4.19
C VAL A 48 -13.18 -1.94 4.99
N ALA A 49 -12.62 -1.81 6.19
CA ALA A 49 -12.87 -0.65 7.00
C ALA A 49 -12.42 0.49 6.12
N THR A 50 -13.39 1.15 5.48
CA THR A 50 -13.20 2.41 4.80
C THR A 50 -12.88 3.35 5.94
N GLU A 51 -11.61 3.33 6.34
CA GLU A 51 -11.04 4.18 7.36
C GLU A 51 -11.55 5.58 7.02
N LEU A 52 -12.25 6.20 7.96
CA LEU A 52 -12.96 7.44 7.74
C LEU A 52 -12.00 8.47 7.14
N ARG A 53 -12.05 8.64 5.82
CA ARG A 53 -11.30 9.61 5.00
C ARG A 53 -11.79 11.03 5.27
N ARG A 54 -11.81 11.44 6.55
CA ARG A 54 -12.36 12.72 7.00
C ARG A 54 -11.19 13.59 7.46
N GLY A 55 -10.71 14.46 6.56
CA GLY A 55 -9.69 15.47 6.86
C GLY A 55 -8.23 15.08 6.58
N TYR A 56 -7.95 13.79 6.40
CA TYR A 56 -6.60 13.25 6.14
C TYR A 56 -6.19 13.29 4.68
N GLU A 57 -7.10 13.49 3.74
CA GLU A 57 -6.80 13.28 2.32
C GLU A 57 -6.33 14.53 1.60
N ILE A 58 -6.87 15.69 1.98
CA ILE A 58 -6.63 16.95 1.27
C ILE A 58 -5.22 17.44 1.60
N PRO A 59 -4.29 17.47 0.62
CA PRO A 59 -2.95 17.99 0.83
C PRO A 59 -2.99 19.50 1.09
N ILE A 60 -2.19 19.95 2.06
CA ILE A 60 -1.77 21.33 2.15
C ILE A 60 -0.37 21.43 1.51
N PRO A 61 -0.24 22.05 0.32
CA PRO A 61 1.05 22.17 -0.33
C PRO A 61 1.92 23.18 0.42
N MET A 62 3.16 22.78 0.67
CA MET A 62 4.19 23.62 1.27
C MET A 62 5.32 23.83 0.28
N VAL A 63 5.89 25.03 0.32
CA VAL A 63 7.05 25.41 -0.47
C VAL A 63 8.08 26.02 0.46
N GLU A 64 9.30 25.47 0.43
CA GLU A 64 10.47 26.06 1.06
C GLU A 64 11.44 26.49 -0.05
N ASN A 65 11.96 27.71 0.04
CA ASN A 65 12.99 28.21 -0.88
C ASN A 65 14.37 28.12 -0.22
N TRP A 66 15.42 28.07 -1.04
CA TRP A 66 16.79 28.26 -0.57
C TRP A 66 16.96 29.64 0.05
N GLU A 67 17.68 29.71 1.16
CA GLU A 67 17.88 30.93 1.94
C GLU A 67 18.42 32.07 1.06
N GLY A 68 17.77 33.23 1.15
CA GLY A 68 18.15 34.41 0.37
C GLY A 68 17.79 34.36 -1.12
N THR A 69 17.03 33.35 -1.57
CA THR A 69 16.63 33.20 -2.98
C THR A 69 15.12 32.94 -3.14
N GLN A 70 14.65 32.99 -4.40
CA GLN A 70 13.32 32.51 -4.78
C GLN A 70 13.35 31.09 -5.37
N ILE A 71 14.51 30.43 -5.33
CA ILE A 71 14.69 29.09 -5.89
C ILE A 71 14.11 28.10 -4.90
N ARG A 72 13.18 27.26 -5.37
CA ARG A 72 12.56 26.22 -4.56
C ARG A 72 13.64 25.27 -4.07
N LYS A 73 13.56 24.90 -2.80
CA LYS A 73 14.37 23.86 -2.16
C LYS A 73 13.54 22.62 -1.93
N TYR A 74 12.31 22.78 -1.42
CA TYR A 74 11.35 21.71 -1.25
C TYR A 74 9.96 22.12 -1.70
N THR A 75 9.25 21.15 -2.29
CA THR A 75 7.79 21.13 -2.32
C THR A 75 7.33 19.86 -1.61
N TYR A 76 6.34 19.98 -0.74
CA TYR A 76 5.84 18.80 -0.02
C TYR A 76 4.41 19.01 0.41
N GLU A 77 3.69 17.91 0.51
CA GLU A 77 2.32 17.91 1.00
C GLU A 77 2.29 17.57 2.49
N MET A 78 1.46 18.33 3.20
CA MET A 78 1.13 18.10 4.61
C MET A 78 -0.33 17.68 4.74
N ARG A 79 -0.64 16.81 5.69
CA ARG A 79 -2.02 16.38 6.01
C ARG A 79 -2.22 16.33 7.52
N PHE A 80 -3.45 16.56 7.96
CA PHE A 80 -3.80 16.41 9.37
C PHE A 80 -3.87 14.93 9.75
N ASP A 81 -3.46 14.59 10.96
CA ASP A 81 -3.74 13.31 11.61
C ASP A 81 -5.08 13.34 12.36
N ALA A 82 -5.34 12.28 13.13
CA ALA A 82 -6.60 12.09 13.84
C ALA A 82 -6.80 13.03 15.01
N ASP A 83 -5.69 13.53 15.54
CA ASP A 83 -5.65 14.50 16.62
C ASP A 83 -5.65 15.94 16.08
N GLY A 84 -5.73 16.12 14.76
CA GLY A 84 -5.70 17.43 14.10
C GLY A 84 -4.29 18.05 14.04
N LYS A 85 -3.22 17.26 14.20
CA LYS A 85 -1.84 17.74 14.04
C LYS A 85 -1.40 17.57 12.60
N LEU A 86 -0.59 18.51 12.13
CA LEU A 86 -0.16 18.56 10.74
C LEU A 86 1.19 17.84 10.56
N HIS A 87 1.25 16.88 9.64
CA HIS A 87 2.45 16.10 9.36
C HIS A 87 2.77 16.03 7.88
N ARG A 88 4.04 15.79 7.56
CA ARG A 88 4.45 15.52 6.17
C ARG A 88 3.93 14.16 5.77
N ASN A 89 3.02 14.14 4.82
CA ASN A 89 2.29 12.93 4.46
C ASN A 89 1.75 13.20 3.07
N GLY A 90 2.28 12.54 2.04
CA GLY A 90 1.99 12.84 0.64
C GLY A 90 3.21 13.01 -0.25
N TRP A 91 2.95 13.56 -1.42
CA TRP A 91 3.95 13.80 -2.45
C TRP A 91 4.98 14.83 -2.02
N SER A 92 6.22 14.66 -2.47
CA SER A 92 7.28 15.61 -2.21
C SER A 92 8.38 15.62 -3.27
N GLN A 93 8.94 16.80 -3.50
CA GLN A 93 10.09 17.03 -4.34
C GLN A 93 11.15 17.84 -3.59
N ALA A 94 12.40 17.63 -3.95
CA ALA A 94 13.53 18.48 -3.58
C ALA A 94 14.27 18.94 -4.83
N PHE A 95 14.88 20.10 -4.75
CA PHE A 95 15.50 20.78 -5.88
C PHE A 95 16.90 21.23 -5.51
N TYR A 96 17.81 21.18 -6.48
CA TYR A 96 19.13 21.78 -6.38
C TYR A 96 19.03 23.29 -6.16
N SER A 97 20.11 23.90 -5.66
CA SER A 97 20.19 25.36 -5.50
C SER A 97 20.13 26.12 -6.82
N SER A 98 20.35 25.44 -7.95
CA SER A 98 20.17 25.95 -9.31
C SER A 98 18.72 25.85 -9.80
N GLY A 99 17.86 25.08 -9.11
CA GLY A 99 16.42 25.00 -9.35
C GLY A 99 15.94 23.75 -10.08
N GLU A 100 16.85 22.92 -10.57
CA GLU A 100 16.53 21.63 -11.18
C GLU A 100 16.08 20.62 -10.12
N LEU A 101 15.25 19.66 -10.55
CA LEU A 101 14.73 18.62 -9.67
C LEU A 101 15.87 17.70 -9.23
N GLU A 102 16.02 17.51 -7.93
CA GLU A 102 17.03 16.60 -7.36
C GLU A 102 16.42 15.23 -7.08
N ARG A 103 15.21 15.21 -6.52
CA ARG A 103 14.51 13.96 -6.17
C ARG A 103 13.03 14.17 -5.98
N GLU A 104 12.26 13.11 -6.19
CA GLU A 104 10.84 13.07 -5.88
C GLU A 104 10.38 11.71 -5.37
N GLY A 105 9.29 11.72 -4.61
CA GLY A 105 8.68 10.54 -4.01
C GLY A 105 7.71 10.93 -2.92
N SER A 106 7.37 9.98 -2.06
CA SER A 106 6.29 10.17 -1.09
C SER A 106 6.71 9.92 0.34
N TYR A 107 6.07 10.66 1.24
CA TYR A 107 6.15 10.45 2.67
C TYR A 107 4.85 9.87 3.21
N ARG A 108 4.95 8.97 4.18
CA ARG A 108 3.83 8.51 5.00
C ARG A 108 4.11 8.90 6.46
N PHE A 109 3.13 9.52 7.11
CA PHE A 109 3.19 9.71 8.55
C PHE A 109 2.80 8.42 9.27
N ASP A 110 3.65 7.97 10.19
CA ASP A 110 3.37 6.88 11.13
C ASP A 110 2.99 7.48 12.49
N PRO A 111 1.74 7.30 12.95
CA PRO A 111 1.29 7.81 14.24
C PRO A 111 1.91 7.06 15.45
N VAL A 112 2.34 5.81 15.27
CA VAL A 112 2.96 5.00 16.33
C VAL A 112 4.36 5.53 16.63
N GLU A 113 5.16 5.73 15.58
CA GLU A 113 6.53 6.25 15.69
C GLU A 113 6.59 7.79 15.71
N SER A 114 5.45 8.46 15.49
CA SER A 114 5.31 9.92 15.46
C SER A 114 6.29 10.60 14.50
N ARG A 115 6.49 10.00 13.31
CA ARG A 115 7.42 10.49 12.29
C ARG A 115 6.91 10.25 10.88
N SER A 116 7.41 11.03 9.95
CA SER A 116 7.15 10.87 8.52
C SER A 116 8.31 10.20 7.82
N ASP A 117 8.05 9.06 7.19
CA ASP A 117 9.06 8.27 6.49
C ASP A 117 8.83 8.24 4.98
N ARG A 118 9.93 8.10 4.24
CA ARG A 118 9.89 7.90 2.79
C ARG A 118 9.31 6.53 2.48
N VAL A 119 8.32 6.46 1.59
CA VAL A 119 7.67 5.22 1.18
C VAL A 119 7.59 5.11 -0.35
N GLY A 120 7.43 3.88 -0.83
CA GLY A 120 7.36 3.53 -2.25
C GLY A 120 8.61 3.93 -3.03
N LEU A 121 8.42 4.17 -4.33
CA LEU A 121 9.50 4.50 -5.24
C LEU A 121 9.93 5.97 -5.08
N TRP A 122 11.23 6.16 -4.88
CA TRP A 122 11.90 7.45 -4.93
C TRP A 122 12.80 7.52 -6.15
N THR A 123 12.68 8.60 -6.92
CA THR A 123 13.53 8.86 -8.09
C THR A 123 14.48 10.00 -7.78
N TYR A 124 15.74 9.83 -8.15
CA TYR A 124 16.80 10.83 -7.99
C TYR A 124 17.34 11.19 -9.35
N TYR A 125 17.61 12.47 -9.56
CA TYR A 125 18.03 13.02 -10.84
C TYR A 125 19.39 13.69 -10.69
N ASP A 126 20.16 13.70 -11.77
CA ASP A 126 21.33 14.56 -11.90
C ASP A 126 20.88 15.99 -12.26
N PRO A 127 21.76 17.01 -12.14
CA PRO A 127 21.40 18.40 -12.46
C PRO A 127 20.96 18.65 -13.91
N ASP A 128 21.28 17.75 -14.84
CA ASP A 128 20.81 17.82 -16.23
C ASP A 128 19.39 17.25 -16.43
N GLY A 129 18.76 16.78 -15.34
CA GLY A 129 17.42 16.19 -15.31
C GLY A 129 17.38 14.71 -15.69
N SER A 130 18.52 14.07 -15.99
CA SER A 130 18.58 12.63 -16.21
C SER A 130 18.38 11.86 -14.90
N ILE A 131 17.81 10.65 -14.98
CA ILE A 131 17.63 9.81 -13.79
C ILE A 131 18.99 9.24 -13.39
N ASN A 132 19.44 9.60 -12.20
CA ASN A 132 20.64 9.04 -11.58
C ASN A 132 20.36 7.64 -11.04
N ARG A 133 19.28 7.49 -10.23
CA ARG A 133 18.86 6.21 -9.66
C ARG A 133 17.42 6.24 -9.16
N THR A 134 16.89 5.05 -8.88
CA THR A 134 15.64 4.84 -8.16
C THR A 134 15.87 4.01 -6.90
N GLU A 135 15.07 4.25 -5.87
CA GLU A 135 15.10 3.53 -4.60
C GLU A 135 13.68 3.14 -4.20
N ASP A 136 13.42 1.84 -4.04
CA ASP A 136 12.19 1.38 -3.40
C ASP A 136 12.39 1.40 -1.88
N ARG A 137 11.58 2.22 -1.19
CA ARG A 137 11.62 2.38 0.26
C ARG A 137 10.62 1.49 0.99
N GLY A 138 9.93 0.60 0.26
CA GLY A 138 8.86 -0.22 0.80
C GLY A 138 7.68 0.63 1.28
N GLY A 139 6.68 -0.05 1.85
CA GLY A 139 5.43 0.58 2.24
C GLY A 139 4.57 1.00 1.05
N GLU A 140 3.29 1.20 1.31
CA GLU A 140 2.36 1.63 0.27
C GLU A 140 2.49 3.14 0.04
N SER A 141 2.92 3.52 -1.16
CA SER A 141 2.79 4.91 -1.59
C SER A 141 1.40 5.13 -2.12
N LEU A 142 0.58 5.82 -1.33
CA LEU A 142 -0.77 6.22 -1.73
C LEU A 142 -0.78 7.39 -2.72
N TRP A 143 0.38 8.01 -2.97
CA TRP A 143 0.53 9.21 -3.78
C TRP A 143 1.73 9.01 -4.70
N THR A 144 1.51 8.89 -6.01
CA THR A 144 2.61 8.62 -6.96
C THR A 144 2.88 9.79 -7.89
N ALA A 145 2.17 10.90 -7.71
CA ALA A 145 2.27 12.14 -8.46
C ALA A 145 1.57 13.27 -7.68
N PRO A 146 1.81 14.55 -8.02
CA PRO A 146 0.99 15.64 -7.53
C PRO A 146 -0.40 15.57 -8.21
N ASP A 147 -1.33 14.82 -7.63
CA ASP A 147 -2.73 14.75 -8.09
C ASP A 147 -3.70 15.02 -6.92
N GLN A 148 -4.36 16.18 -7.00
CA GLN A 148 -5.16 16.85 -5.96
C GLN A 148 -6.68 16.70 -6.16
N ARG A 149 -7.19 15.48 -6.35
CA ARG A 149 -8.57 15.27 -6.84
C ARG A 149 -9.73 15.55 -5.85
N ALA A 150 -9.55 16.33 -4.79
CA ALA A 150 -10.66 16.71 -3.92
C ALA A 150 -10.58 18.18 -3.48
N SER A 151 -11.47 19.02 -4.03
CA SER A 151 -11.72 20.36 -3.50
C SER A 151 -12.35 20.28 -2.09
N PRO A 152 -12.07 21.25 -1.20
CA PRO A 152 -12.69 21.29 0.12
C PRO A 152 -14.23 21.34 0.02
N PRO A 153 -14.97 20.77 1.00
CA PRO A 153 -16.42 20.91 1.06
C PRO A 153 -16.82 22.39 1.08
N GLY A 154 -17.64 22.81 0.10
CA GLY A 154 -18.16 24.18 -0.01
C GLY A 154 -17.44 25.11 -0.99
N THR A 155 -16.56 24.59 -1.86
CA THR A 155 -15.81 25.43 -2.84
C THR A 155 -15.84 24.92 -4.29
N ALA A 156 -16.82 24.09 -4.66
CA ALA A 156 -17.13 23.86 -6.08
C ALA A 156 -17.95 25.04 -6.64
N PRO A 157 -17.74 25.46 -7.91
CA PRO A 157 -18.54 26.50 -8.56
C PRO A 157 -20.01 26.10 -8.74
#